data_AF-A0A9P5N5Z1-F1
#
_entry.id   AF-A0A9P5N5Z1-F1
#
_cell.length_a   1.000
_cell.length_b   1.000
_cell.length_c   1.000
_cell.angle_alpha   90.00
_cell.angle_beta   90.00
_cell.angle_gamma   90.00
#
_symmetry.space_group_name_H-M   'P 1'
#
loop_
_entity.id
_entity.type
_entity.pdbx_description
1 polymer ?
#
loop_
_entity_poly.entity_id
_entity_poly.type
_entity_poly.pdbx_seq_one_letter_code
_entity_poly.pdbx_strand_id
1 'polypeptide(L)'
;MERTIGNLGEEIRLHSDPYTNLTQRIIEQSRVNALKIMVPDLVPNKQLPSGTLNIGSNYLLLQPQELHQIDETVSIALETFAISQNWWIKEGDLMTIDWFVHLQLPNGQIAQSLWLEKKQPDDQVQIARNVKVSRICISAYHSNQRIDGFQW
;
A
#
# COMPACT_ATOMS: atom_id res chain seq x y z
N MET A 1 -6.18 -13.67 6.19
CA MET A 1 -6.27 -14.89 7.03
C MET A 1 -6.50 -16.13 6.19
N GLU A 2 -7.39 -16.10 5.21
CA GLU A 2 -7.70 -17.23 4.32
C GLU A 2 -6.46 -17.83 3.63
N ARG A 3 -5.55 -17.01 3.12
CA ARG A 3 -4.27 -17.47 2.55
C ARG A 3 -3.34 -18.17 3.55
N THR A 4 -3.37 -17.76 4.82
CA THR A 4 -2.59 -18.39 5.89
C THR A 4 -3.17 -19.75 6.23
N ILE A 5 -4.50 -19.85 6.30
CA ILE A 5 -5.21 -21.11 6.58
C ILE A 5 -5.08 -22.08 5.39
N GLY A 6 -5.18 -21.58 4.15
CA GLY A 6 -4.94 -22.35 2.93
C GLY A 6 -3.51 -22.85 2.82
N ASN A 7 -2.50 -21.97 3.05
CA ASN A 7 -1.10 -22.39 3.08
C ASN A 7 -0.81 -23.40 4.19
N LEU A 8 -1.40 -23.22 5.38
CA LEU A 8 -1.30 -24.20 6.46
C LEU A 8 -1.94 -25.53 6.04
N GLY A 9 -3.10 -25.49 5.39
CA GLY A 9 -3.74 -26.69 4.84
C GLY A 9 -2.88 -27.40 3.78
N GLU A 10 -2.24 -26.64 2.89
CA GLU A 10 -1.29 -27.19 1.90
C GLU A 10 0.00 -27.72 2.55
N GLU A 11 0.47 -27.13 3.65
CA GLU A 11 1.67 -27.57 4.37
C GLU A 11 1.42 -28.80 5.25
N ILE A 12 0.19 -28.97 5.77
CA ILE A 12 -0.19 -30.09 6.63
C ILE A 12 -0.41 -31.40 5.84
N ARG A 13 -0.47 -31.33 4.48
CA ARG A 13 -0.51 -32.44 3.49
C ARG A 13 -0.71 -33.81 4.15
N LEU A 14 -1.98 -34.20 4.26
CA LEU A 14 -2.51 -35.45 4.82
C LEU A 14 -1.46 -36.57 5.01
N HIS A 15 -0.84 -36.64 6.17
CA HIS A 15 -0.14 -37.81 6.70
C HIS A 15 -0.71 -38.08 8.09
N SER A 16 -0.78 -39.35 8.47
CA SER A 16 -1.65 -39.95 9.49
C SER A 16 -1.66 -39.33 10.90
N ASP A 17 -0.85 -38.30 11.15
CA ASP A 17 -0.89 -37.44 12.35
C ASP A 17 -0.75 -35.93 11.99
N PRO A 18 -1.87 -35.22 11.82
CA PRO A 18 -1.87 -33.82 11.41
C PRO A 18 -1.34 -32.85 12.48
N TYR A 19 -1.45 -33.22 13.76
CA TYR A 19 -1.05 -32.33 14.86
C TYR A 19 0.47 -32.26 15.01
N THR A 20 1.16 -33.39 14.82
CA THR A 20 2.63 -33.44 14.84
C THR A 20 3.22 -32.63 13.70
N ASN A 21 2.68 -32.78 12.48
CA ASN A 21 3.13 -32.01 11.31
C ASN A 21 2.90 -30.50 11.49
N LEU A 22 1.71 -30.10 11.96
CA LEU A 22 1.41 -28.69 12.24
C LEU A 22 2.37 -28.11 13.29
N THR A 23 2.60 -28.84 14.38
CA THR A 23 3.48 -28.38 15.46
C THR A 23 4.91 -28.18 14.96
N GLN A 24 5.44 -29.13 14.18
CA GLN A 24 6.76 -29.01 13.58
C GLN A 24 6.84 -27.77 12.67
N ARG A 25 5.81 -27.53 11.85
CA ARG A 25 5.78 -26.38 10.94
C ARG A 25 5.69 -25.04 11.66
N ILE A 26 4.89 -24.96 12.73
CA ILE A 26 4.83 -23.78 13.61
C ILE A 26 6.20 -23.51 14.23
N ILE A 27 6.91 -24.54 14.69
CA ILE A 27 8.25 -24.40 15.29
C ILE A 27 9.24 -23.87 14.23
N GLU A 28 9.23 -24.42 13.02
CA GLU A 28 10.07 -23.95 11.92
C GLU A 28 9.80 -22.47 11.58
N GLN A 29 8.53 -22.09 11.38
CA GLN A 29 8.17 -20.70 11.12
C GLN A 29 8.51 -19.77 12.28
N SER A 30 8.33 -20.23 13.52
CA SER A 30 8.70 -19.45 14.72
C SER A 30 10.20 -19.21 14.79
N ARG A 31 11.03 -20.22 14.48
CA ARG A 31 12.49 -20.08 14.41
C ARG A 31 12.92 -19.11 13.32
N VAL A 32 12.33 -19.23 12.13
CA VAL A 32 12.60 -18.31 11.02
C VAL A 32 12.19 -16.89 11.39
N ASN A 33 11.02 -16.69 11.99
CA ASN A 33 10.55 -15.39 12.43
C ASN A 33 11.42 -14.82 13.55
N ALA A 34 11.86 -15.64 14.50
CA ALA A 34 12.80 -15.23 15.55
C ALA A 34 14.12 -14.76 14.95
N LEU A 35 14.68 -15.49 13.98
CA LEU A 35 15.90 -15.08 13.27
C LEU A 35 15.71 -13.77 12.49
N LYS A 36 14.58 -13.60 11.80
CA LYS A 36 14.25 -12.35 11.09
C LYS A 36 14.13 -11.16 12.03
N ILE A 37 13.66 -11.37 13.26
CA ILE A 37 13.56 -10.32 14.29
C ILE A 37 14.95 -10.00 14.87
N MET A 38 15.75 -11.03 15.16
CA MET A 38 17.08 -10.86 15.75
C MET A 38 18.08 -10.24 14.78
N VAL A 39 17.98 -10.56 13.49
CA VAL A 39 18.89 -10.07 12.45
C VAL A 39 18.08 -9.58 11.25
N PRO A 40 17.55 -8.35 11.31
CA PRO A 40 16.72 -7.79 10.23
C PRO A 40 17.46 -7.68 8.90
N ASP A 41 18.79 -7.56 8.92
CA ASP A 41 19.65 -7.45 7.72
C ASP A 41 19.64 -8.72 6.85
N LEU A 42 19.24 -9.87 7.41
CA LEU A 42 19.07 -11.11 6.64
C LEU A 42 17.81 -11.09 5.77
N VAL A 43 16.86 -10.19 6.06
CA VAL A 43 15.66 -10.03 5.23
C VAL A 43 16.04 -9.17 4.04
N PRO A 44 15.98 -9.70 2.81
CA PRO A 44 16.29 -8.90 1.63
C PRO A 44 15.41 -7.67 1.63
N ASN A 45 16.04 -6.51 1.43
CA ASN A 45 15.33 -5.24 1.41
C ASN A 45 14.30 -5.31 0.28
N LYS A 46 13.01 -5.28 0.64
CA LYS A 46 11.94 -5.32 -0.38
C LYS A 46 12.09 -4.06 -1.22
N GLN A 47 12.48 -4.23 -2.47
CA GLN A 47 12.49 -3.13 -3.42
C GLN A 47 11.08 -2.56 -3.48
N LEU A 48 10.97 -1.24 -3.26
CA LEU A 48 9.71 -0.55 -3.35
C LEU A 48 9.22 -0.62 -4.79
N PRO A 49 7.94 -0.92 -5.03
CA PRO A 49 7.40 -0.92 -6.38
C PRO A 49 7.54 0.49 -6.97
N SER A 50 7.86 0.55 -8.27
CA SER A 50 7.99 1.81 -9.00
C SER A 50 6.68 2.62 -8.90
N GLY A 51 6.76 3.92 -8.62
CA GLY A 51 5.59 4.78 -8.39
C GLY A 51 5.10 4.84 -6.94
N THR A 52 5.91 4.40 -5.98
CA THR A 52 5.62 4.57 -4.54
C THR A 52 5.85 6.03 -4.12
N LEU A 53 4.86 6.65 -3.49
CA LEU A 53 4.95 7.99 -2.92
C LEU A 53 5.13 7.93 -1.41
N ASN A 54 6.23 8.50 -0.90
CA ASN A 54 6.47 8.60 0.54
C ASN A 54 5.80 9.86 1.11
N ILE A 55 4.84 9.66 2.01
CA ILE A 55 4.09 10.75 2.67
C ILE A 55 4.62 11.10 4.06
N GLY A 56 5.79 10.57 4.42
CA GLY A 56 6.46 10.79 5.70
C GLY A 56 6.12 9.76 6.76
N SER A 57 6.87 9.78 7.87
CA SER A 57 6.65 8.89 9.03
C SER A 57 6.59 7.39 8.69
N ASN A 58 7.33 6.95 7.67
CA ASN A 58 7.33 5.58 7.13
C ASN A 58 5.98 5.11 6.56
N TYR A 59 5.08 6.03 6.22
CA TYR A 59 3.89 5.73 5.44
C TYR A 59 4.20 5.87 3.95
N LEU A 60 3.83 4.85 3.18
CA LEU A 60 4.09 4.82 1.74
C LEU A 60 2.78 4.57 1.00
N LEU A 61 2.44 5.44 0.07
CA LEU A 61 1.36 5.21 -0.89
C LEU A 61 1.92 4.36 -2.04
N LEU A 62 1.43 3.14 -2.17
CA LEU A 62 1.89 2.21 -3.19
C LEU A 62 1.06 2.40 -4.46
N GLN A 63 1.78 2.61 -5.58
CA GLN A 63 1.35 2.71 -6.97
C GLN A 63 -0.02 3.38 -7.25
N PRO A 64 -0.04 4.49 -8.01
CA PRO A 64 -1.30 5.06 -8.48
C PRO A 64 -1.95 4.07 -9.46
N GLN A 65 -3.20 3.68 -9.20
CA GLN A 65 -3.90 2.69 -10.01
C GLN A 65 -4.63 3.33 -11.20
N GLU A 66 -5.12 4.56 -11.03
CA GLU A 66 -5.91 5.26 -12.06
C GLU A 66 -5.52 6.73 -12.11
N LEU A 67 -5.28 7.19 -13.35
CA LEU A 67 -5.25 8.61 -13.71
C LEU A 67 -6.69 9.00 -14.03
N HIS A 68 -7.33 9.79 -13.17
CA HIS A 68 -8.66 10.29 -13.46
C HIS A 68 -8.54 11.71 -14.04
N GLN A 69 -9.06 11.89 -15.26
CA GLN A 69 -9.27 13.22 -15.81
C GLN A 69 -10.39 13.89 -15.04
N ILE A 70 -10.14 15.12 -14.60
CA ILE A 70 -11.04 15.87 -13.75
C ILE A 70 -12.08 16.55 -14.63
N ASP A 71 -13.34 16.55 -14.18
CA ASP A 71 -14.39 17.36 -14.79
C ASP A 71 -14.07 18.87 -14.68
N GLU A 72 -14.48 19.66 -15.67
CA GLU A 72 -14.15 21.08 -15.75
C GLU A 72 -14.56 21.85 -14.48
N THR A 73 -15.72 21.50 -13.90
CA THR A 73 -16.23 22.07 -12.65
C THR A 73 -15.27 21.86 -11.47
N VAL A 74 -14.69 20.66 -11.36
CA VAL A 74 -13.79 20.28 -10.27
C VAL A 74 -12.41 20.89 -10.49
N SER A 75 -11.97 21.04 -11.74
CA SER A 75 -10.73 21.78 -12.08
C SER A 75 -10.80 23.21 -11.57
N ILE A 76 -11.89 23.93 -11.87
CA ILE A 76 -12.09 25.32 -11.45
C ILE A 76 -12.09 25.45 -9.91
N ALA A 77 -12.74 24.52 -9.22
CA ALA A 77 -12.76 24.50 -7.76
C ALA A 77 -11.36 24.25 -7.16
N LEU A 78 -10.59 23.34 -7.76
CA LEU A 78 -9.22 23.05 -7.35
C LEU A 78 -8.26 24.20 -7.64
N GLU A 79 -8.40 24.89 -8.77
CA GLU A 79 -7.65 26.10 -9.10
C GLU A 79 -7.95 27.21 -8.09
N THR A 80 -9.22 27.46 -7.80
CA THR A 80 -9.64 28.45 -6.79
C THR A 80 -9.05 28.13 -5.43
N PHE A 81 -9.07 26.85 -5.04
CA PHE A 81 -8.48 26.39 -3.79
C PHE A 81 -6.96 26.56 -3.79
N ALA A 82 -6.27 26.17 -4.85
CA ALA A 82 -4.82 26.31 -4.98
C ALA A 82 -4.37 27.78 -4.92
N ILE A 83 -5.10 28.69 -5.58
CA ILE A 83 -4.87 30.14 -5.46
C ILE A 83 -5.03 30.59 -4.01
N SER A 84 -6.09 30.14 -3.31
CA SER A 84 -6.29 30.48 -1.89
C SER A 84 -5.16 29.98 -0.97
N GLN A 85 -4.53 28.85 -1.33
CA GLN A 85 -3.40 28.27 -0.61
C GLN A 85 -2.04 28.75 -1.12
N ASN A 86 -2.02 29.67 -2.10
CA ASN A 86 -0.83 30.20 -2.74
C ASN A 86 0.08 29.11 -3.36
N TRP A 87 -0.54 28.08 -3.95
CA TRP A 87 0.14 27.01 -4.68
C TRP A 87 0.37 27.36 -6.14
N TRP A 88 1.51 26.94 -6.67
CA TRP A 88 1.87 27.17 -8.06
C TRP A 88 1.30 26.06 -8.95
N ILE A 89 0.30 26.39 -9.77
CA ILE A 89 -0.20 25.50 -10.82
C ILE A 89 0.46 25.91 -12.14
N LYS A 90 0.96 24.95 -12.92
CA LYS A 90 1.39 25.22 -14.30
C LYS A 90 0.17 25.43 -15.17
N GLU A 91 0.04 26.63 -15.71
CA GLU A 91 -1.05 27.01 -16.60
C GLU A 91 -0.99 26.15 -17.89
N GLY A 92 -2.06 25.43 -18.21
CA GLY A 92 -2.21 24.69 -19.47
C GLY A 92 -2.02 23.17 -19.44
N ASP A 93 -1.62 22.57 -18.31
CA ASP A 93 -1.68 21.10 -18.15
C ASP A 93 -3.08 20.68 -17.67
N LEU A 94 -3.66 19.67 -18.33
CA LEU A 94 -4.89 19.04 -17.85
C LEU A 94 -4.65 18.51 -16.45
N MET A 95 -5.37 19.03 -15.46
CA MET A 95 -5.22 18.62 -14.08
C MET A 95 -5.63 17.14 -13.96
N THR A 96 -4.71 16.28 -13.57
CA THR A 96 -4.94 14.85 -13.36
C THR A 96 -4.93 14.52 -11.87
N ILE A 97 -5.88 13.69 -11.43
CA ILE A 97 -5.86 13.13 -10.07
C ILE A 97 -5.32 11.71 -10.13
N ASP A 98 -4.28 11.46 -9.35
CA ASP A 98 -3.71 10.14 -9.15
C ASP A 98 -4.38 9.47 -7.95
N TRP A 99 -5.08 8.37 -8.21
CA TRP A 99 -5.76 7.61 -7.17
C TRP A 99 -4.85 6.51 -6.63
N PHE A 100 -4.42 6.65 -5.38
CA PHE A 100 -3.66 5.62 -4.69
C PHE A 100 -4.60 4.64 -4.01
N VAL A 101 -4.28 3.36 -4.16
CA VAL A 101 -5.16 2.27 -3.71
C VAL A 101 -4.62 1.56 -2.48
N HIS A 102 -3.31 1.56 -2.31
CA HIS A 102 -2.65 0.85 -1.23
C HIS A 102 -1.84 1.83 -0.39
N LEU A 103 -1.96 1.70 0.93
CA LEU A 103 -1.17 2.42 1.92
C LEU A 103 -0.36 1.41 2.72
N GLN A 104 0.96 1.51 2.64
CA GLN A 104 1.85 0.81 3.55
C GLN A 104 1.98 1.61 4.85
N LEU A 105 1.73 0.92 5.96
CA LEU A 105 1.89 1.41 7.31
C LEU A 105 3.36 1.30 7.76
N PRO A 106 3.78 2.01 8.83
CA PRO A 106 5.14 1.95 9.35
C PRO A 106 5.60 0.56 9.77
N ASN A 107 4.65 -0.31 10.11
CA ASN A 107 4.89 -1.72 10.46
C ASN A 107 4.99 -2.64 9.22
N GLY A 108 4.95 -2.07 8.00
CA GLY A 108 5.01 -2.80 6.74
C GLY A 108 3.70 -3.47 6.30
N GLN A 109 2.61 -3.35 7.07
CA GLN A 109 1.30 -3.83 6.65
C GLN A 109 0.74 -2.95 5.54
N ILE A 110 -0.08 -3.53 4.67
CA ILE A 110 -0.71 -2.82 3.57
C ILE A 110 -2.21 -2.72 3.86
N ALA A 111 -2.70 -1.49 3.93
CA ALA A 111 -4.10 -1.16 3.97
C ALA A 111 -4.60 -0.84 2.55
N GLN A 112 -5.85 -1.20 2.25
CA GLN A 112 -6.51 -0.85 0.99
C GLN A 112 -7.35 0.42 1.15
N SER A 113 -7.60 1.11 0.04
CA SER A 113 -8.48 2.28 0.01
C SER A 113 -9.95 1.87 -0.12
N LEU A 114 -10.86 2.76 0.31
CA LEU A 114 -12.31 2.56 0.15
C LEU A 114 -12.71 2.40 -1.31
N TRP A 115 -11.99 3.08 -2.20
CA TRP A 115 -12.23 3.02 -3.63
C TRP A 115 -12.07 1.62 -4.18
N LEU A 116 -10.97 0.92 -3.84
CA LEU A 116 -10.75 -0.44 -4.32
C LEU A 116 -11.73 -1.44 -3.69
N GLU A 117 -11.99 -1.33 -2.39
CA GLU A 117 -12.98 -2.21 -1.74
C GLU A 117 -14.37 -2.06 -2.35
N LYS A 118 -14.82 -0.83 -2.64
CA LYS A 118 -16.13 -0.57 -3.28
C LYS A 118 -16.23 -1.06 -4.72
N LYS A 119 -15.11 -1.31 -5.40
CA LYS A 119 -15.11 -1.89 -6.76
C LYS A 119 -15.32 -3.40 -6.74
N GLN A 120 -15.14 -4.07 -5.59
CA GLN A 120 -15.39 -5.50 -5.46
C GLN A 120 -16.88 -5.75 -5.17
N PRO A 121 -17.46 -6.83 -5.72
CA PRO A 121 -18.81 -7.24 -5.36
C PRO A 121 -18.86 -7.64 -3.87
N ASP A 122 -19.95 -7.31 -3.17
CA ASP A 122 -20.10 -7.49 -1.71
C ASP A 122 -19.70 -8.88 -1.20
N ASP A 123 -19.95 -9.92 -2.00
CA ASP A 123 -19.65 -11.32 -1.66
C ASP A 123 -18.14 -11.66 -1.69
N GLN A 124 -17.29 -10.80 -2.26
CA GLN A 124 -15.85 -11.02 -2.42
C GLN A 124 -15.00 -9.91 -1.78
N VAL A 125 -15.61 -8.96 -1.07
CA VAL A 125 -14.88 -7.82 -0.49
C VAL A 125 -13.90 -8.31 0.58
N GLN A 126 -12.62 -8.23 0.27
CA GLN A 126 -11.58 -8.45 1.28
C GLN A 126 -11.38 -7.17 2.10
N ILE A 127 -11.99 -7.10 3.29
CA ILE A 127 -11.86 -5.93 4.18
C ILE A 127 -10.41 -5.76 4.64
N ALA A 128 -9.76 -4.70 4.18
CA ALA A 128 -8.36 -4.35 4.48
C ALA A 128 -8.17 -2.86 4.86
N ARG A 129 -9.26 -2.10 5.02
CA ARG A 129 -9.32 -0.72 5.54
C ARG A 129 -9.21 -0.59 7.06
N ASN A 130 -8.28 -1.29 7.69
CA ASN A 130 -8.13 -1.23 9.15
C ASN A 130 -7.25 -0.05 9.61
N VAL A 131 -7.54 1.16 9.12
CA VAL A 131 -6.79 2.38 9.44
C VAL A 131 -7.77 3.50 9.77
N LYS A 132 -7.61 4.10 10.95
CA LYS A 132 -8.38 5.29 11.35
C LYS A 132 -7.61 6.55 10.97
N VAL A 133 -8.16 7.33 10.05
CA VAL A 133 -7.61 8.64 9.68
C VAL A 133 -8.08 9.65 10.72
N SER A 134 -7.16 10.15 11.54
CA SER A 134 -7.44 11.14 12.59
C SER A 134 -7.35 12.58 12.09
N ARG A 135 -6.55 12.81 11.04
CA ARG A 135 -6.35 14.11 10.40
C ARG A 135 -6.17 13.93 8.90
N ILE A 136 -6.78 14.82 8.13
CA ILE A 136 -6.53 14.96 6.71
C ILE A 136 -5.60 16.16 6.58
N CYS A 137 -4.37 15.92 6.15
CA CYS A 137 -3.42 16.98 5.83
C CYS A 137 -3.36 17.10 4.31
N ILE A 138 -3.72 18.26 3.79
CA ILE A 138 -3.54 18.57 2.37
C ILE A 138 -2.18 19.23 2.25
N SER A 139 -1.29 18.63 1.47
CA SER A 139 0.05 19.15 1.23
C SER A 139 0.33 19.10 -0.27
N ALA A 140 0.88 20.19 -0.79
CA ALA A 140 1.34 20.23 -2.17
C ALA A 140 2.70 19.54 -2.24
N TYR A 141 2.77 18.46 -3.02
CA TYR A 141 4.04 17.83 -3.40
C TYR A 141 4.33 18.20 -4.85
N HIS A 142 5.47 18.83 -5.10
CA HIS A 142 5.95 18.99 -6.46
C HIS A 142 6.53 17.64 -6.89
N SER A 143 5.92 16.97 -7.86
CA SER A 143 6.37 15.69 -8.41
C SER A 143 7.63 15.86 -9.28
N ASN A 144 8.68 16.46 -8.72
CA ASN A 144 10.04 16.41 -9.28
C ASN A 144 10.80 15.24 -8.67
N GLN A 145 10.36 14.00 -8.96
CA GLN A 145 11.21 12.80 -8.89
C GLN A 145 10.43 11.58 -9.40
N ARG A 146 10.26 11.53 -10.73
CA ARG A 146 10.40 10.26 -11.42
C ARG A 146 11.87 9.90 -11.27
N ILE A 147 12.18 8.92 -10.42
CA ILE A 147 13.54 8.45 -10.20
C ILE A 147 13.98 7.73 -11.48
N ASP A 148 14.34 8.51 -12.50
CA ASP A 148 15.19 8.08 -13.58
C ASP A 148 16.61 8.12 -13.01
N GLY A 149 17.06 6.98 -12.49
CA GLY A 149 18.32 6.89 -11.76
C GLY A 149 18.84 5.47 -11.61
N PHE A 150 18.72 4.67 -12.66
CA PHE A 150 19.59 3.52 -12.86
C PHE A 150 20.89 4.02 -13.51
N GLN A 151 21.99 4.04 -12.75
CA GLN A 151 23.33 3.88 -13.32
C GLN A 151 24.14 2.91 -12.45
N TRP A 152 24.70 1.94 -13.17
CA TRP A 152 25.52 0.75 -12.84
C TRP A 152 26.23 0.68 -11.50
#